data_AF-A0A652K935-F1
#
_entry.id   AF-A0A652K935-F1
#
_cell.length_a   1.000
_cell.length_b   1.000
_cell.length_c   1.000
_cell.angle_alpha   90.00
_cell.angle_beta   90.00
_cell.angle_gamma   90.00
#
_symmetry.space_group_name_H-M   'P 1'
#
loop_
_entity.id
_entity.type
_entity.pdbx_description
1 polymer ?
#
loop_
_entity_poly.entity_id
_entity_poly.type
_entity_poly.pdbx_seq_one_letter_code
_entity_poly.pdbx_strand_id
1 'polypeptide(L)'
;MAPPYQIRADYDARTIVVYQAYAPAIADSALRAGRFVTPFSFHRMTWIKPSFMWLMHRSNWARKPGQERVLAVRMTREGWEEALSRAVLTTADPAAVAEAAVHVQWDPERSPRGAALNHYSIQVGIGRHLIRTFTDDWVVSLTDLTPQVRKAASLIQTGHAARAQRLFPTERAYPLPRALENHLSPGG
;
A
#
# COMPACT_ATOMS: atom_id res chain seq x y z
N MET A 1 3.39 11.61 -22.35
CA MET A 1 4.02 11.47 -21.00
C MET A 1 3.01 10.82 -20.08
N ALA A 2 3.42 9.91 -19.20
CA ALA A 2 2.54 9.40 -18.15
C ALA A 2 2.23 10.54 -17.16
N PRO A 3 1.02 10.60 -16.58
CA PRO A 3 0.69 11.58 -15.55
C PRO A 3 1.61 11.42 -14.34
N PRO A 4 2.06 12.54 -13.71
CA PRO A 4 3.00 12.48 -12.59
C PRO A 4 2.40 11.77 -11.37
N TYR A 5 1.10 11.90 -11.14
CA TYR A 5 0.36 11.21 -10.08
C TYR A 5 -0.51 10.13 -10.71
N GLN A 6 -0.20 8.87 -10.44
CA GLN A 6 -0.98 7.74 -10.96
C GLN A 6 -1.00 6.61 -9.95
N ILE A 7 -2.20 6.12 -9.64
CA ILE A 7 -2.35 4.91 -8.85
C ILE A 7 -2.05 3.72 -9.77
N ARG A 8 -1.01 2.95 -9.42
CA ARG A 8 -0.67 1.69 -10.08
C ARG A 8 -0.82 0.57 -9.08
N ALA A 9 -1.52 -0.49 -9.47
CA ALA A 9 -1.86 -1.59 -8.58
C ALA A 9 -2.03 -2.90 -9.36
N ASP A 10 -1.94 -4.02 -8.64
CA ASP A 10 -2.49 -5.30 -9.06
C ASP A 10 -3.98 -5.33 -8.68
N TYR A 11 -4.86 -5.50 -9.67
CA TYR A 11 -6.31 -5.51 -9.48
C TYR A 11 -7.02 -6.35 -10.54
N ASP A 12 -8.21 -6.83 -10.20
CA ASP A 12 -9.17 -7.45 -11.10
C ASP A 12 -10.49 -6.68 -11.15
N ALA A 13 -11.55 -7.27 -11.67
CA ALA A 13 -12.86 -6.63 -11.77
C ALA A 13 -13.40 -6.15 -10.40
N ARG A 14 -13.08 -6.84 -9.31
CA ARG A 14 -13.68 -6.69 -7.98
C ARG A 14 -12.70 -6.32 -6.87
N THR A 15 -11.42 -6.64 -7.02
CA THR A 15 -10.42 -6.49 -5.95
C THR A 15 -9.17 -5.73 -6.40
N ILE A 16 -8.49 -5.14 -5.43
CA ILE A 16 -7.18 -4.49 -5.56
C ILE A 16 -6.25 -5.04 -4.47
N VAL A 17 -4.96 -5.14 -4.78
CA VAL A 17 -3.93 -5.49 -3.81
C VAL A 17 -3.28 -4.21 -3.28
N VAL A 18 -3.23 -4.10 -1.96
CA VAL A 18 -2.40 -3.13 -1.25
C VAL A 18 -1.41 -3.85 -0.35
N TYR A 19 -0.22 -3.31 -0.22
CA TYR A 19 0.84 -3.93 0.54
C TYR A 19 1.03 -3.25 1.89
N GLN A 20 1.31 -4.06 2.90
CA GLN A 20 1.69 -3.61 4.24
C GLN A 20 2.88 -4.45 4.74
N ALA A 21 3.69 -3.85 5.63
CA ALA A 21 4.78 -4.56 6.27
C ALA A 21 4.66 -4.49 7.79
N TYR A 22 4.93 -5.60 8.46
CA TYR A 22 4.72 -5.78 9.90
C TYR A 22 5.82 -6.58 10.56
N ALA A 23 5.87 -6.49 11.89
CA ALA A 23 6.59 -7.44 12.73
C ALA A 23 6.03 -8.86 12.57
N PRO A 24 6.85 -9.91 12.75
CA PRO A 24 6.43 -11.32 12.70
C PRO A 24 5.18 -11.62 13.52
N ALA A 25 5.11 -11.12 14.76
CA ALA A 25 3.99 -11.37 15.66
C ALA A 25 2.63 -10.94 15.08
N ILE A 26 2.57 -9.82 14.35
CA ILE A 26 1.34 -9.33 13.72
C ILE A 26 1.04 -10.14 12.45
N ALA A 27 2.01 -10.23 11.55
CA ALA A 27 1.80 -10.86 10.24
C ALA A 27 1.48 -12.35 10.38
N ASP A 28 2.21 -13.09 11.22
CA ASP A 28 2.01 -14.53 11.36
C ASP A 28 0.67 -14.84 12.05
N SER A 29 0.24 -14.01 12.99
CA SER A 29 -1.09 -14.13 13.60
C SER A 29 -2.20 -13.86 12.58
N ALA A 30 -2.04 -12.83 11.74
CA ALA A 30 -3.01 -12.50 10.71
C ALA A 30 -3.08 -13.58 9.60
N LEU A 31 -1.92 -14.10 9.16
CA LEU A 31 -1.83 -15.17 8.18
C LEU A 31 -2.47 -16.47 8.68
N ARG A 32 -2.21 -16.87 9.94
CA ARG A 32 -2.86 -18.06 10.53
C ARG A 32 -4.37 -17.92 10.64
N ALA A 33 -4.86 -16.72 10.95
CA ALA A 33 -6.29 -16.45 11.08
C ALA A 33 -6.99 -16.18 9.73
N GLY A 34 -6.23 -15.96 8.66
CA GLY A 34 -6.75 -15.51 7.36
C GLY A 34 -7.27 -14.07 7.34
N ARG A 35 -7.12 -13.32 8.43
CA ARG A 35 -7.61 -11.95 8.63
C ARG A 35 -6.78 -11.24 9.70
N PHE A 36 -6.87 -9.92 9.79
CA PHE A 36 -6.19 -9.19 10.86
C PHE A 36 -6.78 -9.54 12.23
N VAL A 37 -5.89 -9.88 13.17
CA VAL A 37 -6.20 -10.21 14.56
C VAL A 37 -5.10 -9.63 15.47
N THR A 38 -5.35 -9.56 16.76
CA THR A 38 -4.31 -9.17 17.73
C THR A 38 -3.04 -9.99 17.53
N PRO A 39 -1.83 -9.38 17.57
CA PRO A 39 -1.53 -8.04 18.09
C PRO A 39 -1.64 -6.90 17.05
N PHE A 40 -2.29 -7.10 15.89
CA PHE A 40 -2.68 -5.98 15.04
C PHE A 40 -3.52 -4.97 15.85
N SER A 41 -3.23 -3.68 15.68
CA SER A 41 -3.93 -2.65 16.43
C SER A 41 -5.13 -2.11 15.65
N PHE A 42 -6.30 -2.19 16.27
CA PHE A 42 -7.56 -1.65 15.75
C PHE A 42 -7.88 -0.24 16.29
N HIS A 43 -6.88 0.45 16.85
CA HIS A 43 -7.09 1.75 17.51
C HIS A 43 -6.18 2.86 16.97
N ARG A 44 -5.33 2.52 16.00
CA ARG A 44 -4.39 3.45 15.36
C ARG A 44 -4.51 3.31 13.86
N MET A 45 -4.11 4.36 13.17
CA MET A 45 -4.09 4.38 11.72
C MET A 45 -3.18 3.28 11.15
N THR A 46 -3.61 2.66 10.05
CA THR A 46 -2.76 1.78 9.24
C THR A 46 -2.54 2.39 7.86
N TRP A 47 -1.34 2.24 7.32
CA TRP A 47 -0.96 2.82 6.02
C TRP A 47 -0.84 1.74 4.96
N ILE A 48 -1.72 1.78 3.96
CA ILE A 48 -1.76 0.87 2.82
C ILE A 48 -1.12 1.51 1.58
N LYS A 49 -0.50 0.69 0.73
CA LYS A 49 0.22 1.13 -0.48
C LYS A 49 -0.11 0.21 -1.65
N PRO A 50 -0.70 0.69 -2.75
CA PRO A 50 -0.86 -0.14 -3.94
C PRO A 50 0.46 -0.34 -4.71
N SER A 51 1.49 0.49 -4.46
CA SER A 51 2.83 0.31 -5.03
C SER A 51 3.69 -0.62 -4.18
N PHE A 52 4.12 -1.73 -4.79
CA PHE A 52 5.06 -2.69 -4.22
C PHE A 52 6.42 -2.04 -3.98
N MET A 53 6.93 -1.29 -4.96
CA MET A 53 8.24 -0.66 -4.86
C MET A 53 8.30 0.41 -3.77
N TRP A 54 7.21 1.16 -3.61
CA TRP A 54 7.08 2.11 -2.52
C TRP A 54 7.14 1.39 -1.16
N LEU A 55 6.43 0.27 -0.99
CA LEU A 55 6.54 -0.51 0.25
C LEU A 55 7.96 -1.09 0.44
N MET A 56 8.61 -1.58 -0.61
CA MET A 56 9.97 -2.13 -0.51
C MET A 56 10.96 -1.08 -0.03
N HIS A 57 10.84 0.17 -0.51
CA HIS A 57 11.63 1.27 0.02
C HIS A 57 11.36 1.51 1.52
N ARG A 58 10.09 1.57 1.93
CA ARG A 58 9.68 1.87 3.31
C ARG A 58 10.06 0.80 4.33
N SER A 59 10.04 -0.46 3.90
CA SER A 59 10.38 -1.64 4.72
C SER A 59 11.84 -2.07 4.59
N ASN A 60 12.64 -1.37 3.77
CA ASN A 60 13.99 -1.80 3.40
C ASN A 60 14.03 -3.27 2.94
N TRP A 61 13.16 -3.63 1.98
CA TRP A 61 13.04 -5.01 1.48
C TRP A 61 12.78 -6.04 2.58
N ALA A 62 11.85 -5.75 3.50
CA ALA A 62 11.55 -6.58 4.66
C ALA A 62 12.71 -6.79 5.65
N ARG A 63 13.63 -5.82 5.75
CA ARG A 63 14.78 -5.85 6.68
C ARG A 63 14.71 -4.80 7.78
N LYS A 64 13.77 -3.86 7.68
CA LYS A 64 13.58 -2.84 8.71
C LYS A 64 12.94 -3.48 9.96
N PRO A 65 13.47 -3.24 11.17
CA PRO A 65 12.85 -3.70 12.41
C PRO A 65 11.38 -3.27 12.52
N GLY A 66 10.51 -4.21 12.86
CA GLY A 66 9.06 -4.04 12.90
C GLY A 66 8.34 -4.07 11.54
N GLN A 67 9.07 -4.34 10.45
CA GLN A 67 8.55 -4.46 9.07
C GLN A 67 9.21 -5.63 8.32
N GLU A 68 9.46 -6.74 9.01
CA GLU A 68 10.19 -7.91 8.52
C GLU A 68 9.31 -8.89 7.70
N ARG A 69 7.99 -8.69 7.72
CA ARG A 69 7.00 -9.48 6.98
C ARG A 69 6.24 -8.59 6.02
N VAL A 70 6.15 -8.98 4.76
CA VAL A 70 5.43 -8.24 3.71
C VAL A 70 4.17 -9.01 3.36
N LEU A 71 3.03 -8.36 3.53
CA LEU A 71 1.72 -8.91 3.17
C LEU A 71 1.18 -8.21 1.93
N ALA A 72 0.74 -8.99 0.96
CA ALA A 72 -0.24 -8.55 -0.01
C ALA A 72 -1.63 -8.69 0.62
N VAL A 73 -2.30 -7.57 0.81
CA VAL A 73 -3.65 -7.47 1.34
C VAL A 73 -4.58 -7.23 0.17
N ARG A 74 -5.31 -8.27 -0.24
CA ARG A 74 -6.34 -8.13 -1.27
C ARG A 74 -7.60 -7.59 -0.60
N MET A 75 -8.12 -6.49 -1.11
CA MET A 75 -9.35 -5.85 -0.62
C MET A 75 -10.31 -5.56 -1.78
N THR A 76 -11.58 -5.31 -1.47
CA THR A 76 -12.57 -4.92 -2.48
C THR A 76 -12.21 -3.57 -3.10
N ARG A 77 -12.47 -3.42 -4.41
CA ARG A 77 -12.33 -2.13 -5.11
C ARG A 77 -13.30 -1.09 -4.56
N GLU A 78 -14.51 -1.52 -4.20
CA GLU A 78 -15.50 -0.68 -3.53
C GLU A 78 -14.95 -0.09 -2.23
N GLY A 79 -14.38 -0.92 -1.34
CA GLY A 79 -13.80 -0.44 -0.08
C GLY A 79 -12.59 0.47 -0.29
N TRP A 80 -11.79 0.21 -1.33
CA TRP A 80 -10.69 1.09 -1.72
C TRP A 80 -11.18 2.46 -2.20
N GLU A 81 -12.13 2.50 -3.12
CA GLU A 81 -12.70 3.73 -3.66
C GLU A 81 -13.49 4.51 -2.58
N GLU A 82 -14.19 3.81 -1.70
CA GLU A 82 -14.85 4.38 -0.53
C GLU A 82 -13.86 5.06 0.41
N ALA A 83 -12.72 4.42 0.71
CA ALA A 83 -11.65 5.04 1.49
C ALA A 83 -11.12 6.31 0.81
N LEU A 84 -10.88 6.26 -0.50
CA LEU A 84 -10.39 7.41 -1.25
C LEU A 84 -11.39 8.57 -1.31
N SER A 85 -12.70 8.29 -1.34
CA SER A 85 -13.74 9.33 -1.31
C SER A 85 -13.74 10.15 -0.01
N ARG A 86 -13.26 9.54 1.09
CA ARG A 86 -13.15 10.14 2.42
C ARG A 86 -11.78 10.74 2.70
N ALA A 87 -10.89 10.75 1.71
CA ALA A 87 -9.51 11.15 1.88
C ALA A 87 -9.36 12.66 2.04
N VAL A 88 -8.40 13.06 2.88
CA VAL A 88 -7.83 14.41 2.88
C VAL A 88 -6.35 14.28 2.56
N LEU A 89 -5.86 15.11 1.62
CA LEU A 89 -4.44 15.17 1.30
C LEU A 89 -3.67 15.69 2.52
N THR A 90 -2.55 15.07 2.86
CA THR A 90 -1.72 15.49 4.02
C THR A 90 -1.08 16.88 3.85
N THR A 91 -1.19 17.47 2.65
CA THR A 91 -0.76 18.84 2.34
C THR A 91 -1.89 19.88 2.49
N ALA A 92 -3.10 19.45 2.82
CA ALA A 92 -4.23 20.35 3.08
C ALA A 92 -4.09 21.04 4.45
N ASP A 93 -5.11 21.82 4.83
CA ASP A 93 -5.17 22.49 6.12
C ASP A 93 -4.97 21.48 7.28
N PRO A 94 -4.08 21.76 8.26
CA PRO A 94 -3.80 20.84 9.35
C PRO A 94 -5.00 20.45 10.20
N ALA A 95 -5.98 21.33 10.39
CA ALA A 95 -7.19 21.01 11.15
C ALA A 95 -8.09 20.05 10.36
N ALA A 96 -8.22 20.26 9.05
CA ALA A 96 -8.92 19.31 8.17
C ALA A 96 -8.24 17.93 8.15
N VAL A 97 -6.90 17.89 8.11
CA VAL A 97 -6.14 16.63 8.17
C VAL A 97 -6.32 15.94 9.53
N ALA A 98 -6.33 16.68 10.64
CA ALA A 98 -6.47 16.10 11.98
C ALA A 98 -7.82 15.40 12.19
N GLU A 99 -8.89 15.91 11.58
CA GLU A 99 -10.25 15.35 11.68
C GLU A 99 -10.55 14.29 10.59
N ALA A 100 -9.64 14.07 9.63
CA ALA A 100 -9.88 13.21 8.50
C ALA A 100 -9.93 11.71 8.87
N ALA A 101 -10.93 11.00 8.36
CA ALA A 101 -11.02 9.54 8.51
C ALA A 101 -9.96 8.81 7.67
N VAL A 102 -9.55 9.40 6.54
CA VAL A 102 -8.56 8.84 5.62
C VAL A 102 -7.54 9.91 5.24
N HIS A 103 -6.26 9.59 5.34
CA HIS A 103 -5.18 10.48 4.96
C HIS A 103 -4.57 10.00 3.65
N VAL A 104 -4.29 10.91 2.72
CA VAL A 104 -3.59 10.58 1.48
C VAL A 104 -2.30 11.37 1.35
N GLN A 105 -1.23 10.64 1.06
CA GLN A 105 0.07 11.22 0.74
C GLN A 105 0.53 10.70 -0.62
N TRP A 106 1.08 11.61 -1.43
CA TRP A 106 1.80 11.27 -2.64
C TRP A 106 3.30 11.45 -2.38
N ASP A 107 4.06 10.37 -2.52
CA ASP A 107 5.52 10.38 -2.38
C ASP A 107 6.16 10.00 -3.71
N PRO A 108 7.38 10.46 -4.01
CA PRO A 108 8.02 10.06 -5.27
C PRO A 108 8.20 8.54 -5.28
N GLU A 109 7.92 7.89 -6.40
CA GLU A 109 8.13 6.45 -6.57
C GLU A 109 9.63 6.12 -6.53
N ARG A 110 9.95 4.83 -6.42
CA ARG A 110 11.30 4.32 -6.29
C ARG A 110 11.59 3.25 -7.33
N SER A 111 12.80 3.32 -7.88
CA SER A 111 13.36 2.21 -8.63
C SER A 111 13.69 1.02 -7.71
N PRO A 112 13.92 -0.19 -8.25
CA PRO A 112 14.40 -1.34 -7.47
C PRO A 112 15.68 -1.08 -6.66
N ARG A 113 16.51 -0.11 -7.08
CA ARG A 113 17.73 0.30 -6.36
C ARG A 113 17.51 1.45 -5.38
N GLY A 114 16.27 1.93 -5.23
CA GLY A 114 15.90 2.98 -4.28
C GLY A 114 16.07 4.41 -4.79
N ALA A 115 16.41 4.61 -6.08
CA ALA A 115 16.45 5.95 -6.67
C ALA A 115 15.03 6.51 -6.82
N ALA A 116 14.83 7.80 -6.52
CA ALA A 116 13.56 8.49 -6.76
C ALA A 116 13.27 8.57 -8.26
N LEU A 117 11.99 8.45 -8.63
CA LEU A 117 11.51 8.58 -10.00
C LEU A 117 10.67 9.85 -10.18
N ASN A 118 10.52 10.30 -11.42
CA ASN A 118 9.77 11.52 -11.78
C ASN A 118 8.24 11.27 -11.87
N HIS A 119 7.74 10.34 -11.07
CA HIS A 119 6.31 10.09 -10.86
C HIS A 119 6.10 9.66 -9.40
N TYR A 120 4.87 9.72 -8.94
CA TYR A 120 4.51 9.61 -7.53
C TYR A 120 3.60 8.42 -7.29
N SER A 121 3.74 7.85 -6.10
CA SER A 121 2.94 6.74 -5.61
C SER A 121 2.17 7.14 -4.36
N ILE A 122 0.93 6.68 -4.33
CA ILE A 122 -0.01 6.99 -3.25
C ILE A 122 0.27 6.10 -2.02
N GLN A 123 0.13 6.70 -0.85
CA GLN A 123 -0.01 6.00 0.42
C GLN A 123 -1.29 6.48 1.10
N VAL A 124 -2.12 5.54 1.54
CA VAL A 124 -3.44 5.83 2.13
C VAL A 124 -3.45 5.39 3.59
N GLY A 125 -3.75 6.31 4.49
CA GLY A 125 -3.84 6.10 5.93
C GLY A 125 -5.28 5.89 6.34
N ILE A 126 -5.64 4.67 6.74
CA ILE A 126 -6.99 4.33 7.22
C ILE A 126 -7.07 4.61 8.72
N GLY A 127 -7.86 5.61 9.11
CA GLY A 127 -8.01 6.05 10.48
C GLY A 127 -8.73 5.04 11.38
N ARG A 128 -8.65 5.27 12.70
CA ARG A 128 -9.21 4.39 13.75
C ARG A 128 -10.71 4.11 13.60
N HIS A 129 -11.48 5.02 13.00
CA HIS A 129 -12.92 4.88 12.81
C HIS A 129 -13.29 3.94 11.65
N LEU A 130 -12.37 3.75 10.70
CA LEU A 130 -12.57 2.88 9.53
C LEU A 130 -11.75 1.60 9.59
N ILE A 131 -10.85 1.46 10.57
CA ILE A 131 -9.94 0.32 10.64
C ILE A 131 -10.67 -1.01 10.73
N ARG A 132 -11.82 -1.05 11.44
CA ARG A 132 -12.67 -2.25 11.53
C ARG A 132 -13.34 -2.57 10.21
N THR A 133 -13.96 -1.59 9.58
CA THR A 133 -14.53 -1.74 8.23
C THR A 133 -13.48 -2.22 7.23
N PHE A 134 -12.27 -1.66 7.28
CA PHE A 134 -11.16 -2.12 6.46
C PHE A 134 -10.82 -3.60 6.72
N THR A 135 -10.60 -3.99 7.98
CA THR A 135 -10.14 -5.36 8.29
C THR A 135 -11.21 -6.42 8.17
N ASP A 136 -12.46 -6.07 8.47
CA ASP A 136 -13.55 -7.03 8.67
C ASP A 136 -14.46 -7.09 7.42
N ASP A 137 -14.63 -5.98 6.70
CA ASP A 137 -15.56 -5.89 5.56
C ASP A 137 -14.84 -5.79 4.20
N TRP A 138 -13.74 -5.03 4.12
CA TRP A 138 -13.07 -4.76 2.84
C TRP A 138 -11.98 -5.77 2.48
N VAL A 139 -11.25 -6.30 3.46
CA VAL A 139 -10.18 -7.28 3.22
C VAL A 139 -10.77 -8.64 2.84
N VAL A 140 -10.31 -9.16 1.71
CA VAL A 140 -10.73 -10.44 1.14
C VAL A 140 -9.73 -11.56 1.45
N SER A 141 -8.43 -11.27 1.36
CA SER A 141 -7.39 -12.28 1.64
C SER A 141 -6.04 -11.66 1.97
N LEU A 142 -5.21 -12.41 2.71
CA LEU A 142 -3.83 -12.07 3.03
C LEU A 142 -2.86 -13.09 2.41
N THR A 143 -1.84 -12.61 1.70
CA THR A 143 -0.78 -13.45 1.12
C THR A 143 0.59 -13.00 1.63
N ASP A 144 1.39 -13.96 2.11
CA ASP A 144 2.77 -13.70 2.51
C ASP A 144 3.68 -13.58 1.29
N LEU A 145 4.17 -12.37 1.03
CA LEU A 145 5.15 -12.11 -0.04
C LEU A 145 6.58 -12.12 0.47
N THR A 146 6.82 -12.35 1.76
CA THR A 146 8.17 -12.25 2.36
C THR A 146 9.21 -13.14 1.66
N PRO A 147 8.94 -14.43 1.34
CA PRO A 147 9.92 -15.26 0.64
C PRO A 147 10.28 -14.70 -0.75
N GLN A 148 9.27 -14.23 -1.48
CA GLN A 148 9.43 -13.60 -2.81
C GLN A 148 10.23 -12.30 -2.72
N VAL A 149 9.92 -11.46 -1.74
CA VAL A 149 10.63 -10.19 -1.46
C VAL A 149 12.10 -10.45 -1.13
N ARG A 150 12.40 -11.40 -0.25
CA ARG A 150 13.79 -11.75 0.12
C ARG A 150 14.58 -12.26 -1.08
N LYS A 151 13.95 -13.11 -1.91
CA LYS A 151 14.56 -13.58 -3.17
C LYS A 151 14.83 -12.44 -4.14
N ALA A 152 13.87 -11.55 -4.34
CA ALA A 152 14.02 -10.39 -5.20
C ALA A 152 15.13 -9.44 -4.70
N ALA A 153 15.18 -9.17 -3.40
CA ALA A 153 16.21 -8.35 -2.79
C ALA A 153 17.62 -8.94 -2.99
N SER A 154 17.77 -10.26 -2.82
CA SER A 154 19.03 -10.96 -3.09
C SER A 154 19.44 -10.81 -4.56
N LEU A 155 18.52 -11.04 -5.51
CA LEU A 155 18.79 -10.90 -6.93
C LEU A 155 19.21 -9.46 -7.31
N ILE A 156 18.59 -8.44 -6.71
CA ILE A 156 18.97 -7.04 -6.94
C ILE A 156 20.40 -6.77 -6.44
N GLN A 157 20.74 -7.28 -5.25
CA GLN A 157 22.05 -7.11 -4.64
C GLN A 157 23.16 -7.80 -5.44
N THR A 158 22.87 -8.95 -6.05
CA THR A 158 23.83 -9.69 -6.88
C THR A 158 23.79 -9.28 -8.35
N GLY A 159 23.20 -8.14 -8.70
CA GLY A 159 23.22 -7.59 -10.06
C GLY A 159 22.22 -8.23 -11.05
N HIS A 160 21.34 -9.12 -10.61
CA HIS A 160 20.34 -9.81 -11.43
C HIS A 160 18.97 -9.11 -11.45
N ALA A 161 18.96 -7.78 -11.62
CA ALA A 161 17.74 -6.97 -11.55
C ALA A 161 16.62 -7.44 -12.51
N ALA A 162 16.97 -7.84 -13.73
CA ALA A 162 15.99 -8.36 -14.70
C ALA A 162 15.29 -9.65 -14.24
N ARG A 163 15.99 -10.50 -13.44
CA ARG A 163 15.38 -11.69 -12.83
C ARG A 163 14.50 -11.30 -11.64
N ALA A 164 14.93 -10.33 -10.84
CA ALA A 164 14.14 -9.82 -9.71
C ALA A 164 12.80 -9.23 -10.19
N GLN A 165 12.82 -8.52 -11.33
CA GLN A 165 11.62 -7.88 -11.88
C GLN A 165 10.51 -8.87 -12.25
N ARG A 166 10.87 -10.11 -12.61
CA ARG A 166 9.90 -11.20 -12.86
C ARG A 166 9.20 -11.70 -11.59
N LEU A 167 9.72 -11.34 -10.42
CA LEU A 167 9.13 -11.64 -9.12
C LEU A 167 8.26 -10.47 -8.61
N PHE A 168 8.10 -9.39 -9.36
CA PHE A 168 7.25 -8.28 -8.92
C PHE A 168 5.80 -8.54 -9.29
N PRO A 169 4.84 -8.07 -8.47
CA PRO A 169 3.44 -8.03 -8.86
C PRO A 169 3.24 -7.23 -10.15
N THR A 170 2.20 -7.58 -10.91
CA THR A 170 1.89 -6.89 -12.18
C THR A 170 1.06 -5.65 -11.90
N GLU A 171 1.73 -4.54 -11.63
CA GLU A 171 1.08 -3.25 -11.34
C GLU A 171 0.82 -2.45 -12.61
N ARG A 172 -0.46 -2.14 -12.85
CA ARG A 172 -0.93 -1.34 -13.98
C ARG A 172 -1.75 -0.16 -13.47
N ALA A 173 -1.97 0.84 -14.32
CA ALA A 173 -2.79 1.99 -13.97
C ALA A 173 -4.17 1.53 -13.49
N TYR A 174 -4.57 1.99 -12.30
CA TYR A 174 -5.88 1.74 -11.75
C TYR A 174 -6.91 2.68 -12.41
N PRO A 175 -8.06 2.18 -12.89
CA PRO A 175 -9.05 2.97 -13.61
C PRO A 175 -9.91 3.75 -12.61
N LEU A 176 -9.28 4.74 -11.96
CA LEU A 176 -9.93 5.55 -10.94
C LEU A 176 -11.05 6.39 -11.56
N PRO A 177 -12.26 6.43 -10.95
CA PRO A 177 -13.29 7.37 -11.38
C PRO A 177 -12.79 8.82 -11.38
N ARG A 178 -13.12 9.61 -12.41
CA ARG A 178 -12.66 11.02 -12.55
C ARG A 178 -12.93 11.87 -11.31
N ALA A 179 -14.05 11.66 -10.63
CA ALA A 179 -14.39 12.40 -9.42
C ALA A 179 -13.33 12.20 -8.32
N LEU A 180 -12.85 10.96 -8.15
CA LEU A 180 -11.78 10.64 -7.21
C LEU A 180 -10.41 11.12 -7.71
N GLU A 181 -10.16 11.08 -9.03
CA GLU A 181 -8.93 11.63 -9.60
C GLU A 181 -8.78 13.12 -9.30
N ASN A 182 -9.84 13.90 -9.51
CA ASN A 182 -9.87 15.32 -9.18
C ASN A 182 -9.68 15.55 -7.66
N HIS A 183 -10.35 14.76 -6.83
CA HIS A 183 -10.28 14.85 -5.36
C HIS A 183 -8.87 14.60 -4.81
N LEU A 184 -8.10 13.72 -5.46
CA LEU A 184 -6.77 13.30 -5.01
C LEU A 184 -5.63 14.05 -5.69
N SER A 185 -5.93 15.01 -6.58
CA SER A 185 -4.92 15.77 -7.32
C SER A 185 -4.26 16.82 -6.43
N PRO A 186 -2.92 16.84 -6.31
CA PRO A 186 -2.24 17.86 -5.51
C PRO A 186 -2.41 19.25 -6.13
N GLY A 187 -2.96 20.19 -5.35
CA GLY A 187 -3.14 21.59 -5.76
C GLY A 187 -4.38 21.84 -6.61
N GLY A 188 -5.53 21.33 -6.15
CA GLY A 188 -6.85 21.52 -6.79
C GLY A 188 -7.15 22.95 -7.23
#